data_AF-A0A844T839-F1
#
_entry.id   AF-A0A844T839-F1
#
_cell.length_a   1.000
_cell.length_b   1.000
_cell.length_c   1.000
_cell.angle_alpha   90.00
_cell.angle_beta   90.00
_cell.angle_gamma   90.00
#
_symmetry.space_group_name_H-M   'P 1'
#
loop_
_entity.id
_entity.type
_entity.pdbx_description
1 polymer ?
#
loop_
_entity_poly.entity_id
_entity_poly.type
_entity_poly.pdbx_seq_one_letter_code
_entity_poly.pdbx_strand_id
1 'polypeptide(L)'
;MSEEAERELESAPVRSARKTSKARTLTEIRSLARSHTRTAIRVLVGIMRSDDATPAARVSAANAILDRGWGKAAQPTENGEEGAPELVQRIERVIVHPDNASDGDAGHEA
;
A
#
# COMPACT_ATOMS: atom_id res chain seq x y z
N MET A 1 -16.57 -4.58 76.23
CA MET A 1 -15.25 -5.24 76.30
C MET A 1 -15.31 -6.35 75.25
N SER A 2 -15.20 -5.99 73.96
CA SER A 2 -13.97 -6.13 73.16
C SER A 2 -13.86 -7.58 72.69
N GLU A 3 -13.89 -7.96 71.42
CA GLU A 3 -13.23 -7.40 70.26
C GLU A 3 -14.03 -7.67 68.97
N GLU A 4 -14.10 -6.64 68.12
CA GLU A 4 -14.49 -6.71 66.71
C GLU A 4 -13.49 -7.59 65.95
N ALA A 5 -13.92 -8.75 65.49
CA ALA A 5 -13.19 -9.55 64.52
C ALA A 5 -13.51 -9.05 63.10
N GLU A 6 -13.08 -7.82 62.80
CA GLU A 6 -12.89 -7.37 61.42
C GLU A 6 -11.49 -7.78 60.97
N ARG A 7 -11.39 -8.68 59.98
CA ARG A 7 -10.35 -8.71 58.95
C ARG A 7 -10.46 -10.00 58.16
N GLU A 8 -10.69 -9.86 56.87
CA GLU A 8 -9.97 -10.51 55.77
C GLU A 8 -10.71 -10.03 54.52
N LEU A 9 -10.38 -8.80 54.11
CA LEU A 9 -10.83 -8.21 52.86
C LEU A 9 -10.34 -9.10 51.72
N GLU A 10 -11.29 -9.80 51.11
CA GLU A 10 -11.12 -10.62 49.91
C GLU A 10 -10.35 -9.84 48.84
N SER A 11 -9.14 -10.29 48.55
CA SER A 11 -8.26 -9.65 47.57
C SER A 11 -8.86 -9.79 46.18
N ALA A 12 -9.38 -8.70 45.65
CA ALA A 12 -9.90 -8.60 44.30
C ALA A 12 -8.86 -9.05 43.26
N PRO A 13 -9.28 -9.64 42.12
CA PRO A 13 -8.35 -10.03 41.08
C PRO A 13 -7.72 -8.77 40.48
N VAL A 14 -6.38 -8.70 40.54
CA VAL A 14 -5.59 -7.74 39.78
C VAL A 14 -5.86 -7.99 38.30
N ARG A 15 -6.82 -7.25 37.72
CA ARG A 15 -7.05 -7.24 36.28
C ARG A 15 -5.81 -6.61 35.66
N SER A 16 -4.86 -7.45 35.26
CA SER A 16 -3.76 -7.08 34.39
C SER A 16 -4.34 -6.30 33.22
N ALA A 17 -4.10 -4.99 33.21
CA ALA A 17 -4.54 -4.08 32.15
C ALA A 17 -3.97 -4.61 30.84
N ARG A 18 -4.79 -5.39 30.13
CA ARG A 18 -4.46 -5.93 28.82
C ARG A 18 -4.37 -4.71 27.94
N LYS A 19 -3.13 -4.30 27.63
CA LYS A 19 -2.81 -3.18 26.74
C LYS A 19 -3.70 -3.35 25.52
N THR A 20 -4.77 -2.55 25.45
CA THR A 20 -5.72 -2.62 24.35
C THR A 20 -4.92 -2.24 23.14
N SER A 21 -4.58 -3.23 22.30
CA SER A 21 -3.98 -2.95 21.01
C SER A 21 -5.02 -2.10 20.29
N LYS A 22 -4.78 -0.78 20.23
CA LYS A 22 -5.64 0.18 19.56
C LYS A 22 -6.04 -0.44 18.21
N ALA A 23 -7.33 -0.68 18.02
CA ALA A 23 -7.84 -1.25 16.78
C ALA A 23 -7.34 -0.38 15.62
N ARG A 24 -6.63 -0.98 14.65
CA ARG A 24 -6.06 -0.21 13.55
C ARG A 24 -7.19 0.39 12.71
N THR A 25 -7.08 1.67 12.42
CA THR A 25 -7.97 2.39 11.52
C THR A 25 -7.83 1.84 10.09
N LEU A 26 -8.85 2.02 9.25
CA LEU A 26 -8.84 1.56 7.85
C LEU A 26 -7.63 2.11 7.05
N THR A 27 -7.23 3.35 7.31
CA THR A 27 -6.06 3.98 6.71
C THR A 27 -4.77 3.26 7.09
N GLU A 28 -4.63 2.87 8.36
CA GLU A 28 -3.46 2.11 8.84
C GLU A 28 -3.39 0.70 8.24
N ILE A 29 -4.53 0.04 8.07
CA ILE A 29 -4.60 -1.27 7.39
C ILE A 29 -4.15 -1.16 5.94
N ARG A 30 -4.63 -0.13 5.22
CA ARG A 30 -4.26 0.09 3.81
C ARG A 30 -2.78 0.43 3.66
N SER A 31 -2.22 1.22 4.58
CA SER A 31 -0.79 1.51 4.62
C SER A 31 0.04 0.24 4.84
N LEU A 32 -0.35 -0.57 5.82
CA LEU A 32 0.31 -1.85 6.08
C LEU A 32 0.25 -2.77 4.86
N ALA A 33 -0.90 -2.91 4.20
CA ALA A 33 -1.04 -3.73 3.00
C ALA A 33 -0.10 -3.26 1.86
N ARG A 34 0.00 -1.94 1.63
CA ARG A 34 0.93 -1.37 0.63
C ARG A 34 2.40 -1.62 0.96
N SER A 35 2.75 -1.69 2.24
CA SER A 35 4.13 -2.02 2.64
C SER A 35 4.57 -3.41 2.15
N HIS A 36 3.63 -4.34 1.93
CA HIS A 36 3.90 -5.67 1.42
C HIS A 36 4.04 -5.76 -0.10
N THR A 37 3.81 -4.68 -0.86
CA THR A 37 3.81 -4.70 -2.33
C THR A 37 5.08 -5.32 -2.91
N ARG A 38 6.27 -4.98 -2.40
CA ARG A 38 7.53 -5.55 -2.89
C ARG A 38 7.63 -7.06 -2.69
N THR A 39 7.13 -7.56 -1.56
CA THR A 39 7.11 -9.00 -1.27
C THR A 39 6.05 -9.72 -2.10
N ALA A 40 4.86 -9.13 -2.26
CA ALA A 40 3.82 -9.68 -3.12
C ALA A 40 4.28 -9.81 -4.59
N ILE A 41 4.96 -8.80 -5.13
CA ILE A 41 5.54 -8.86 -6.48
C ILE A 41 6.56 -10.00 -6.59
N ARG A 42 7.46 -10.16 -5.59
CA ARG A 42 8.43 -11.26 -5.59
C ARG A 42 7.76 -12.64 -5.58
N VAL A 43 6.67 -12.80 -4.83
CA VAL A 43 5.88 -14.04 -4.82
C VAL A 43 5.27 -14.32 -6.19
N LEU A 44 4.66 -13.31 -6.84
CA LEU A 44 4.09 -13.47 -8.19
C LEU A 44 5.18 -13.86 -9.21
N VAL A 45 6.35 -13.22 -9.17
CA VAL A 45 7.49 -13.59 -10.03
C VAL A 45 7.96 -15.01 -9.75
N GLY A 46 7.98 -15.43 -8.49
CA GLY A 46 8.31 -16.81 -8.09
C GLY A 46 7.32 -17.82 -8.68
N ILE A 47 6.02 -17.58 -8.52
CA ILE A 47 4.97 -18.45 -9.08
C ILE A 47 5.10 -18.53 -10.60
N MET A 48 5.27 -17.41 -11.28
CA MET A 48 5.40 -17.34 -12.74
C MET A 48 6.60 -18.16 -13.28
N ARG A 49 7.67 -18.28 -12.49
CA ARG A 49 8.91 -19.00 -12.83
C ARG A 49 8.97 -20.43 -12.29
N SER A 50 8.02 -20.85 -11.46
CA SER A 50 8.02 -22.17 -10.86
C SER A 50 7.45 -23.21 -11.81
N ASP A 51 8.19 -24.30 -12.04
CA ASP A 51 7.73 -25.44 -12.83
C ASP A 51 6.71 -26.30 -12.07
N ASP A 52 6.69 -26.22 -10.73
CA ASP A 52 5.73 -26.92 -9.86
C ASP A 52 4.35 -26.21 -9.81
N ALA A 53 4.28 -24.96 -10.28
CA ALA A 53 3.03 -24.22 -10.32
C ALA A 53 2.18 -24.64 -11.52
N THR A 54 0.86 -24.72 -11.34
CA THR A 54 -0.04 -25.03 -12.46
C THR A 54 0.09 -23.98 -13.58
N PRO A 55 -0.08 -24.37 -14.86
CA PRO A 55 -0.01 -23.41 -15.96
C PRO A 55 -0.93 -22.19 -15.77
N ALA A 56 -2.14 -22.41 -15.23
CA ALA A 56 -3.10 -21.35 -14.93
C ALA A 56 -2.60 -20.39 -13.84
N ALA A 57 -1.92 -20.90 -12.80
CA ALA A 57 -1.35 -20.06 -11.75
C ALA A 57 -0.21 -19.18 -12.29
N ARG A 58 0.63 -19.73 -13.18
CA ARG A 58 1.70 -18.98 -13.85
C ARG A 58 1.16 -17.84 -14.71
N VAL A 59 0.15 -18.12 -15.54
CA VAL A 59 -0.54 -17.12 -16.36
C VAL A 59 -1.19 -16.04 -15.49
N SER A 60 -1.87 -16.46 -14.42
CA SER A 60 -2.51 -15.52 -13.48
C SER A 60 -1.49 -14.60 -12.82
N ALA A 61 -0.34 -15.13 -12.42
CA ALA A 61 0.74 -14.34 -11.84
C ALA A 61 1.36 -13.37 -12.85
N ALA A 62 1.56 -13.80 -14.10
CA ALA A 62 2.08 -12.96 -15.17
C ALA A 62 1.12 -11.79 -15.48
N ASN A 63 -0.17 -12.07 -15.67
CA ASN A 63 -1.19 -11.05 -15.91
C ASN A 63 -1.27 -10.05 -14.76
N ALA A 64 -1.21 -10.53 -13.51
CA ALA A 64 -1.20 -9.68 -12.33
C ALA A 64 -0.01 -8.69 -12.30
N ILE A 65 1.16 -9.08 -12.82
CA ILE A 65 2.33 -8.18 -12.94
C ILE A 65 2.11 -7.17 -14.07
N LEU A 66 1.67 -7.63 -15.24
CA LEU A 66 1.45 -6.78 -16.42
C LEU A 66 0.38 -5.72 -16.17
N ASP A 67 -0.76 -6.11 -15.60
CA ASP A 67 -1.87 -5.20 -15.26
C ASP A 67 -1.43 -4.07 -14.31
N ARG A 68 -0.41 -4.30 -13.47
CA ARG A 68 0.14 -3.29 -12.55
C ARG A 68 1.19 -2.40 -13.19
N GLY A 69 1.95 -2.92 -14.16
CA GLY A 69 2.99 -2.15 -14.86
C GLY A 69 2.45 -1.31 -16.00
N TRP A 70 1.43 -1.82 -16.71
CA TRP A 70 0.90 -1.24 -17.94
C TRP A 70 -0.57 -0.82 -17.84
N GLY A 71 -1.23 -1.16 -16.74
CA GLY A 71 -2.68 -0.99 -16.60
C GLY A 71 -3.45 -2.13 -17.26
N LYS A 72 -4.77 -2.15 -17.04
CA LYS A 72 -5.68 -3.05 -17.74
C LYS A 72 -6.09 -2.42 -19.08
N ALA A 73 -6.40 -3.26 -20.06
CA ALA A 73 -7.02 -2.81 -21.30
C ALA A 73 -8.28 -1.99 -21.00
N ALA A 74 -8.46 -0.86 -21.71
CA ALA A 74 -9.63 -0.03 -21.59
C ALA A 74 -10.88 -0.89 -21.77
N GLN A 75 -11.72 -0.97 -20.74
CA GLN A 75 -12.98 -1.68 -20.82
C GLN A 75 -13.97 -0.75 -21.55
N PRO A 76 -14.71 -1.24 -22.56
CA PRO A 76 -15.82 -0.48 -23.11
C PRO A 76 -16.82 -0.21 -21.97
N THR A 77 -16.99 1.06 -21.60
CA THR A 77 -18.07 1.42 -20.69
C THR A 77 -19.35 1.41 -21.53
N GLU A 78 -20.25 0.48 -21.25
CA GLU A 78 -21.64 0.60 -21.69
C GLU A 78 -22.24 1.77 -20.92
N ASN A 79 -22.06 2.98 -21.46
CA ASN A 79 -22.76 4.17 -20.98
C ASN A 79 -24.22 4.03 -21.42
N GLY A 80 -24.97 3.22 -20.68
CA GLY A 80 -26.42 3.30 -20.67
C GLY A 80 -26.82 4.62 -20.02
N GLU A 81 -27.68 5.35 -20.73
CA GLU A 81 -28.41 6.56 -20.28
C GLU A 81 -27.63 7.89 -20.31
N GLU A 82 -27.86 8.60 -21.43
CA GLU A 82 -28.08 10.04 -21.58
C GLU A 82 -27.65 10.93 -20.38
N GLY A 83 -26.46 11.54 -20.48
CA GLY A 83 -26.21 12.83 -19.80
C GLY A 83 -25.09 12.92 -18.75
N ALA A 84 -24.10 12.03 -18.70
CA ALA A 84 -22.88 12.27 -17.91
C ALA A 84 -21.72 12.72 -18.81
N PRO A 85 -21.05 13.86 -18.54
CA PRO A 85 -19.94 14.32 -19.38
C PRO A 85 -18.77 13.35 -19.29
N GLU A 86 -18.37 12.84 -20.45
CA GLU A 86 -17.16 12.06 -20.67
C GLU A 86 -15.95 12.91 -20.26
N LEU A 87 -15.46 12.71 -19.03
CA LEU A 87 -14.29 13.42 -18.50
C LEU A 87 -13.03 12.89 -19.19
N VAL A 88 -12.79 13.35 -20.42
CA VAL A 88 -11.53 13.13 -21.14
C VAL A 88 -10.46 14.00 -20.48
N GLN A 89 -9.66 13.42 -19.59
CA GLN A 89 -8.49 14.09 -19.04
C GLN A 89 -7.30 13.93 -19.99
N ARG A 90 -6.97 14.99 -20.74
CA ARG A 90 -5.75 15.08 -21.54
C ARG A 90 -4.56 15.32 -20.60
N ILE A 91 -3.70 14.31 -20.45
CA ILE A 91 -2.44 14.42 -19.69
C ILE A 91 -1.30 14.66 -20.68
N GLU A 92 -0.65 15.82 -20.59
CA GLU A 92 0.59 16.11 -21.33
C GLU A 92 1.81 15.97 -20.41
N ARG A 93 2.78 15.18 -20.83
CA ARG A 93 4.08 15.03 -20.13
C ARG A 93 5.17 15.66 -20.99
N VAL A 94 5.71 16.79 -20.55
CA VAL A 94 6.87 17.45 -21.16
C VAL A 94 8.12 17.03 -20.41
N ILE A 95 9.08 16.41 -21.11
CA ILE A 95 10.38 16.06 -20.55
C ILE A 95 11.30 17.27 -20.75
N VAL A 96 11.62 17.98 -19.66
CA VAL A 96 12.57 19.09 -19.67
C VAL A 96 13.96 18.56 -19.30
N HIS A 97 14.96 18.89 -20.12
CA HIS A 97 16.35 18.70 -19.72
C HIS A 97 16.69 19.82 -18.71
N PRO A 98 17.17 19.49 -17.50
CA PRO A 98 17.66 20.53 -16.61
C PRO A 98 18.94 21.09 -17.23
N ASP A 99 18.85 22.30 -17.80
CA ASP A 99 20.05 22.98 -18.30
C ASP A 99 21.08 23.09 -17.18
N ASN A 100 22.31 22.71 -17.54
CA ASN A 100 23.45 22.58 -16.65
C ASN A 100 23.70 23.89 -15.89
N ALA A 101 23.30 23.93 -14.63
CA ALA A 101 23.66 25.00 -13.72
C ALA A 101 25.12 24.83 -13.27
N SER A 102 26.08 25.16 -14.15
CA SER A 102 27.42 25.63 -13.77
C SER A 102 28.25 25.95 -15.01
N ASP A 103 28.11 27.16 -15.54
CA ASP A 103 29.22 27.87 -16.18
C ASP A 103 29.20 29.30 -15.65
N GLY A 104 29.75 29.43 -14.46
CA GLY A 104 29.82 30.68 -13.72
C GLY A 104 31.00 30.65 -12.77
N ASP A 105 32.22 30.54 -13.30
CA ASP A 105 33.43 31.11 -12.69
C ASP A 105 34.62 30.98 -13.65
N ALA A 106 35.17 32.11 -14.09
CA ALA A 106 36.60 32.36 -14.35
C ALA A 106 36.77 33.70 -15.07
N GLY A 107 36.50 34.80 -14.35
CA GLY A 107 37.10 36.09 -14.67
C GLY A 107 38.51 36.13 -14.08
N HIS A 108 39.54 35.92 -14.91
CA HIS A 108 40.91 36.33 -14.57
C HIS A 108 41.63 36.81 -15.83
N GLU A 109 41.68 38.13 -16.03
CA GLU A 109 42.70 38.75 -16.88
C GLU A 109 43.28 39.99 -16.18
N ALA A 110 44.62 39.91 -16.03
CA ALA A 110 45.67 40.93 -15.96
C ALA A 110 45.53 42.15 -15.03
#